data_AF-A0A960MHE9-F1
#
_entry.id   AF-A0A960MHE9-F1
#
_cell.length_a   1.000
_cell.length_b   1.000
_cell.length_c   1.000
_cell.angle_alpha   90.00
_cell.angle_beta   90.00
_cell.angle_gamma   90.00
#
_symmetry.space_group_name_H-M   'P 1'
#
loop_
_entity.id
_entity.type
_entity.pdbx_description
1 polymer ?
#
loop_
_entity_poly.entity_id
_entity_poly.type
_entity_poly.pdbx_seq_one_letter_code
_entity_poly.pdbx_strand_id
1 'polypeptide(L)'
;MRDPRIDQLARQLVRYSTRIKKGENVLIDAFDVPEEVPIALIREIRAVKAKPFVNIHQSRIAREMGMGATEDQYQTIARLGLEQMKEMHAYIAIRGSHNINELSDVPGQKM
;
A
#
# COMPACT_ATOMS: atom_id res chain seq x y z
N MET A 1 16.93 3.80 -17.78
CA MET A 1 16.85 2.33 -17.90
C MET A 1 16.11 1.82 -16.68
N ARG A 2 15.09 0.96 -16.86
CA ARG A 2 14.28 0.42 -15.74
C ARG A 2 15.08 -0.66 -15.02
N ASP A 3 15.14 -0.62 -13.69
CA ASP A 3 15.83 -1.66 -12.91
C ASP A 3 15.08 -3.00 -13.00
N PRO A 4 15.70 -4.06 -13.57
CA PRO A 4 15.04 -5.35 -13.77
C PRO A 4 14.67 -6.06 -12.46
N ARG A 5 15.31 -5.71 -11.34
CA ARG A 5 15.05 -6.32 -10.03
C ARG A 5 13.65 -5.96 -9.51
N ILE A 6 13.15 -4.79 -9.87
CA ILE A 6 11.80 -4.33 -9.48
C ILE A 6 10.73 -5.17 -10.20
N ASP A 7 10.96 -5.48 -11.47
CA ASP A 7 10.06 -6.32 -12.25
C ASP A 7 10.08 -7.77 -11.77
N GLN A 8 11.26 -8.26 -11.38
CA GLN A 8 11.40 -9.58 -10.77
C GLN A 8 10.65 -9.69 -9.43
N LEU A 9 10.78 -8.66 -8.58
CA LEU A 9 10.05 -8.59 -7.31
C LEU A 9 8.53 -8.59 -7.55
N ALA A 10 8.03 -7.72 -8.44
CA ALA A 10 6.61 -7.68 -8.77
C ALA A 10 6.09 -9.04 -9.25
N ARG A 11 6.84 -9.71 -10.14
CA ARG A 11 6.51 -11.06 -10.61
C ARG A 11 6.45 -12.08 -9.48
N GLN A 12 7.41 -12.05 -8.55
CA GLN A 12 7.42 -12.96 -7.41
C GLN A 12 6.21 -12.72 -6.49
N LEU A 13 5.94 -11.47 -6.13
CA LEU A 13 4.83 -11.12 -5.24
C LEU A 13 3.49 -11.53 -5.85
N VAL A 14 3.25 -11.22 -7.12
CA VAL A 14 1.96 -11.49 -7.79
C VAL A 14 1.77 -12.97 -8.11
N ARG A 15 2.78 -13.63 -8.70
CA ARG A 15 2.60 -15.01 -9.22
C ARG A 15 2.91 -16.09 -8.20
N TYR A 16 3.89 -15.88 -7.34
CA TYR A 16 4.35 -16.90 -6.40
C TYR A 16 3.78 -16.69 -4.99
N SER A 17 3.98 -15.50 -4.41
CA SER A 17 3.62 -15.24 -3.01
C SER A 17 2.11 -15.17 -2.81
N THR A 18 1.41 -14.40 -3.66
CA THR A 18 -0.05 -14.20 -3.56
C THR A 18 -0.84 -15.07 -4.54
N ARG A 19 -0.17 -15.65 -5.54
CA ARG A 19 -0.78 -16.55 -6.55
C ARG A 19 -2.06 -15.98 -7.16
N ILE A 20 -2.03 -14.70 -7.51
CA ILE A 20 -3.18 -13.95 -8.02
C ILE A 20 -3.78 -14.65 -9.24
N LYS A 21 -5.10 -14.77 -9.25
CA LYS A 21 -5.91 -15.35 -10.32
C LYS A 21 -6.60 -14.27 -11.15
N LYS A 22 -6.98 -14.65 -12.37
CA LYS A 22 -7.77 -13.81 -13.26
C LYS A 22 -9.05 -13.33 -12.56
N GLY A 23 -9.34 -12.03 -12.67
CA GLY A 23 -10.56 -11.40 -12.16
C GLY A 23 -10.50 -10.93 -10.71
N GLU A 24 -9.49 -11.36 -9.93
CA GLU A 24 -9.31 -10.95 -8.54
C GLU A 24 -9.01 -9.46 -8.41
N ASN A 25 -9.53 -8.85 -7.35
CA ASN A 25 -9.18 -7.49 -6.94
C ASN A 25 -7.97 -7.56 -6.00
N VAL A 26 -6.92 -6.78 -6.29
CA VAL A 26 -5.67 -6.78 -5.53
C VAL A 26 -5.36 -5.38 -5.04
N LEU A 27 -5.30 -5.20 -3.73
CA LEU A 27 -4.92 -3.93 -3.12
C LEU A 27 -3.41 -3.86 -2.91
N ILE A 28 -2.80 -2.78 -3.39
CA ILE A 28 -1.41 -2.42 -3.15
C ILE A 28 -1.41 -1.22 -2.20
N ASP A 29 -0.79 -1.39 -1.03
CA ASP A 29 -0.39 -0.24 -0.24
C ASP A 29 1.11 0.00 -0.37
N ALA A 30 1.46 1.15 -0.93
CA ALA A 30 2.85 1.59 -1.11
C ALA A 30 3.17 2.70 -0.11
N PHE A 31 4.11 2.44 0.81
CA PHE A 31 4.54 3.42 1.83
C PHE A 31 5.94 3.90 1.51
N ASP A 32 6.13 5.19 1.24
CA ASP A 32 7.46 5.82 1.05
C ASP A 32 8.40 5.01 0.14
N VAL A 33 7.85 4.44 -0.94
CA VAL A 33 8.63 3.72 -1.95
C VAL A 33 8.68 4.51 -3.25
N PRO A 34 9.75 4.35 -4.05
CA PRO A 34 9.80 4.90 -5.39
C PRO A 34 8.62 4.42 -6.25
N GLU A 35 8.04 5.30 -7.07
CA GLU A 35 6.84 5.05 -7.87
C GLU A 35 6.98 3.88 -8.83
N GLU A 36 8.22 3.58 -9.28
CA GLU A 36 8.50 2.46 -10.16
C GLU A 36 8.09 1.10 -9.55
N VAL A 37 8.07 0.97 -8.22
CA VAL A 37 7.67 -0.25 -7.51
C VAL A 37 6.17 -0.54 -7.63
N PRO A 38 5.24 0.35 -7.19
CA PRO A 38 3.81 0.13 -7.40
C PRO A 38 3.46 0.08 -8.90
N ILE A 39 4.14 0.83 -9.77
CA ILE A 39 3.94 0.74 -11.22
C ILE A 39 4.26 -0.68 -11.74
N ALA A 40 5.34 -1.31 -11.27
CA ALA A 40 5.68 -2.67 -11.66
C ALA A 40 4.63 -3.68 -11.18
N LEU A 41 4.14 -3.55 -9.94
CA LEU A 41 3.05 -4.39 -9.42
C LEU A 41 1.75 -4.23 -10.23
N ILE A 42 1.33 -3.00 -10.52
CA ILE A 42 0.14 -2.72 -11.34
C ILE A 42 0.24 -3.44 -12.69
N ARG A 43 1.41 -3.35 -13.35
CA ARG A 43 1.66 -4.00 -14.64
C ARG A 43 1.57 -5.51 -14.53
N GLU A 44 2.16 -6.10 -13.49
CA GLU A 44 2.17 -7.55 -13.31
C GLU A 44 0.79 -8.13 -12.92
N ILE A 45 0.03 -7.43 -12.07
CA ILE A 45 -1.36 -7.80 -11.72
C ILE A 45 -2.24 -7.79 -12.98
N ARG A 46 -2.10 -6.77 -13.84
CA ARG A 46 -2.79 -6.73 -15.12
C ARG A 46 -2.34 -7.85 -16.07
N ALA A 47 -1.07 -8.24 -16.04
CA ALA A 47 -0.55 -9.33 -16.86
C ALA A 47 -1.19 -10.69 -16.53
N VAL A 48 -1.65 -10.89 -15.28
CA VAL A 48 -2.45 -12.07 -14.88
C VAL A 48 -3.97 -11.86 -15.01
N LYS A 49 -4.39 -10.75 -15.63
CA LYS A 49 -5.80 -10.36 -15.86
C LYS A 49 -6.59 -10.13 -14.55
N ALA A 50 -5.92 -9.65 -13.52
CA ALA A 50 -6.51 -9.19 -12.26
C ALA A 50 -6.61 -7.66 -12.24
N LYS A 51 -7.25 -7.11 -11.20
CA LYS A 51 -7.61 -5.69 -11.08
C LYS A 51 -6.81 -5.04 -9.94
N PRO A 52 -5.83 -4.18 -10.23
CA PRO A 52 -5.05 -3.50 -9.19
C PRO A 52 -5.83 -2.31 -8.61
N PHE A 53 -5.77 -2.17 -7.29
CA PHE A 53 -6.18 -1.01 -6.49
C PHE A 53 -4.94 -0.51 -5.74
N VAL A 54 -4.78 0.79 -5.58
CA VAL A 54 -3.54 1.36 -5.03
C VAL A 54 -3.86 2.46 -4.04
N ASN A 55 -3.26 2.37 -2.85
CA ASN A 55 -3.14 3.49 -1.93
C ASN A 55 -1.65 3.84 -1.79
N ILE A 56 -1.34 5.14 -1.80
CA ILE A 56 0.00 5.66 -1.58
C ILE A 56 0.01 6.34 -0.22
N HIS A 57 0.98 5.95 0.60
CA HIS A 57 1.15 6.43 1.95
C HIS A 57 2.49 7.12 2.07
N GLN A 58 2.49 8.29 2.70
CA GLN A 58 3.69 9.05 3.00
C GLN A 58 3.77 9.29 4.49
N SER A 59 4.88 8.87 5.11
CA SER A 59 5.07 9.00 6.56
C SER A 59 4.95 10.44 7.06
N ARG A 60 5.43 11.42 6.28
CA ARG A 60 5.29 12.85 6.59
C ARG A 60 3.83 13.31 6.67
N ILE A 61 2.99 12.82 5.77
CA ILE A 61 1.54 13.13 5.79
C ILE A 61 0.87 12.42 6.97
N ALA A 62 1.24 11.16 7.22
CA ALA A 62 0.72 10.41 8.37
C ALA A 62 1.09 11.08 9.70
N ARG A 63 2.29 11.64 9.82
CA ARG A 63 2.73 12.44 10.97
C ARG A 63 1.81 13.63 11.21
N GLU A 64 1.58 14.46 10.19
CA GLU A 64 0.70 15.63 10.31
C GLU A 64 -0.75 15.25 10.67
N MET A 65 -1.27 14.16 10.08
CA MET A 65 -2.58 13.61 10.44
C MET A 65 -2.62 13.19 11.92
N GLY A 66 -1.57 12.51 12.41
CA GLY A 66 -1.45 12.06 13.79
C GLY A 66 -1.36 13.20 14.81
N MET A 67 -0.70 14.32 14.47
CA MET A 67 -0.59 15.48 15.37
C MET A 67 -1.97 16.04 15.75
N GLY A 68 -2.90 16.06 14.79
CA GLY A 68 -4.26 16.58 14.92
C GLY A 68 -5.36 15.53 15.06
N ALA A 69 -5.02 14.25 15.19
CA ALA A 69 -5.99 13.16 15.06
C ALA A 69 -7.18 13.29 16.03
N THR A 70 -8.37 13.01 15.51
CA THR A 70 -9.61 12.87 16.28
C THR A 70 -10.23 11.50 16.08
N GLU A 71 -10.96 11.02 17.08
CA GLU A 71 -11.62 9.71 17.05
C GLU A 71 -12.59 9.59 15.86
N ASP A 72 -13.51 10.55 15.69
CA ASP A 72 -14.52 10.54 14.61
C ASP A 72 -13.89 10.50 13.20
N GLN A 73 -12.76 11.18 13.01
CA GLN A 73 -12.00 11.16 11.77
C GLN A 73 -11.47 9.76 11.48
N TYR A 74 -10.81 9.13 12.47
CA TYR A 74 -10.21 7.81 12.30
C TYR A 74 -11.25 6.68 12.26
N GLN A 75 -12.40 6.83 12.91
CA GLN A 75 -13.55 5.93 12.72
C GLN A 75 -14.06 5.95 11.28
N THR A 76 -14.10 7.13 10.65
CA THR A 76 -14.48 7.26 9.24
C THR A 76 -13.46 6.58 8.33
N ILE A 77 -12.16 6.83 8.55
CA ILE A 77 -11.07 6.19 7.80
C ILE A 77 -11.14 4.66 7.95
N ALA A 78 -11.29 4.16 9.19
CA ALA A 78 -11.37 2.73 9.48
C ALA A 78 -12.56 2.07 8.79
N ARG A 79 -13.74 2.69 8.84
CA ARG A 79 -14.93 2.18 8.16
C ARG A 79 -14.73 2.06 6.65
N LEU A 80 -14.17 3.09 6.01
CA LEU A 80 -13.90 3.06 4.57
C LEU A 80 -12.82 2.03 4.21
N GLY A 81 -11.76 1.92 5.01
CA GLY A 81 -10.71 0.92 4.85
C GLY A 81 -11.25 -0.51 4.96
N LEU A 82 -12.15 -0.77 5.92
CA LEU A 82 -12.79 -2.07 6.08
C LEU A 82 -13.63 -2.44 4.85
N GLU A 83 -14.45 -1.52 4.35
CA GLU A 83 -15.24 -1.77 3.13
C GLU A 83 -14.35 -1.99 1.91
N GLN A 84 -13.26 -1.22 1.77
CA GLN A 84 -12.28 -1.47 0.71
C GLN A 84 -11.69 -2.89 0.83
N MET A 85 -11.25 -3.31 2.01
CA MET A 85 -10.66 -4.63 2.22
C MET A 85 -11.62 -5.77 1.92
N LYS A 86 -12.92 -5.63 2.24
CA LYS A 86 -13.94 -6.64 1.93
C LYS A 86 -14.09 -6.91 0.43
N GLU A 87 -13.85 -5.90 -0.40
CA GLU A 87 -13.92 -6.03 -1.87
C GLU A 87 -12.64 -6.66 -2.48
N MET A 88 -11.58 -6.82 -1.69
CA MET A 88 -10.27 -7.30 -2.16
C MET A 88 -10.12 -8.80 -1.96
N HIS A 89 -9.41 -9.44 -2.89
CA HIS A 89 -9.07 -10.86 -2.83
C HIS A 89 -7.63 -11.07 -2.35
N ALA A 90 -6.77 -10.07 -2.56
CA ALA A 90 -5.39 -10.09 -2.08
C ALA A 90 -4.92 -8.68 -1.68
N TYR A 91 -3.95 -8.65 -0.77
CA TYR A 91 -3.35 -7.43 -0.25
C TYR A 91 -1.82 -7.53 -0.34
N ILE A 92 -1.17 -6.54 -0.93
CA ILE A 92 0.27 -6.42 -1.04
C ILE A 92 0.70 -5.09 -0.40
N ALA A 93 1.36 -5.20 0.75
CA ALA A 93 1.98 -4.09 1.45
C ALA A 93 3.47 -4.01 1.09
N ILE A 94 3.92 -2.85 0.59
CA ILE A 94 5.34 -2.55 0.45
C ILE A 94 5.69 -1.36 1.34
N ARG A 95 6.72 -1.53 2.17
CA ARG A 95 7.17 -0.55 3.15
C ARG A 95 8.58 -0.07 2.79
N GLY A 96 8.68 1.17 2.37
CA GLY A 96 9.90 1.96 2.38
C GLY A 96 9.88 2.92 3.56
N SER A 97 10.96 3.69 3.70
CA SER A 97 11.05 4.78 4.66
C SER A 97 12.18 5.72 4.23
N HIS A 98 11.91 7.02 4.25
CA HIS A 98 12.95 8.04 4.11
C HIS A 98 13.56 8.42 5.46
N ASN A 99 12.81 8.24 6.54
CA ASN A 99 13.19 8.58 7.91
C ASN A 99 12.48 7.62 8.88
N ILE A 100 13.27 6.85 9.64
CA ILE A 100 12.73 5.89 10.62
C ILE A 100 12.10 6.57 11.85
N ASN A 101 12.46 7.82 12.13
CA ASN A 101 11.99 8.58 13.28
C ASN A 101 10.85 9.55 12.93
N GLU A 102 10.26 9.44 11.74
CA GLU A 102 9.28 10.42 11.24
C GLU A 102 8.08 10.60 12.19
N LEU A 103 7.63 9.55 12.88
CA LEU A 103 6.48 9.64 13.79
C LEU A 103 6.87 9.88 15.26
N SER A 104 8.14 10.11 15.56
CA SER A 104 8.67 10.10 16.93
C SER A 104 8.08 11.17 17.87
N ASP A 105 7.51 12.24 17.33
CA ASP A 105 6.91 13.34 18.07
C ASP A 105 5.38 13.38 18.02
N VAL A 106 4.75 12.39 17.38
CA VAL A 106 3.30 12.20 17.46
C VAL A 106 2.95 11.70 18.88
N PRO A 107 2.01 12.34 19.59
CA PRO A 107 1.59 11.89 20.91
C PRO A 107 1.11 10.44 20.87
N GLY A 108 1.58 9.58 21.78
CA GLY A 108 1.28 8.13 21.74
C GLY A 108 -0.21 7.76 21.82
N GLN A 109 -1.06 8.65 22.37
CA GLN A 109 -2.53 8.46 22.35
C GLN A 109 -3.17 8.71 20.98
N LYS A 110 -2.42 9.31 20.05
CA LYS A 110 -2.84 9.66 18.68
C LYS A 110 -2.11 8.84 17.61
N MET A 111 -1.28 7.87 18.01
CA MET A 111 -0.74 6.84 17.14
C MET A 111 -1.76 5.72 16.95
#